data_AF-A0A6L4ZTR6-F1
#
_entry.id   AF-A0A6L4ZTR6-F1
#
_cell.length_a   1.000
_cell.length_b   1.000
_cell.length_c   1.000
_cell.angle_alpha   90.00
_cell.angle_beta   90.00
_cell.angle_gamma   90.00
#
_symmetry.space_group_name_H-M   'P 1'
#
loop_
_entity.id
_entity.type
_entity.pdbx_description
1 polymer ?
#
loop_
_entity_poly.entity_id
_entity_poly.type
_entity_poly.pdbx_seq_one_letter_code
_entity_poly.pdbx_strand_id
1 'polypeptide(L)'
;MNPQNELVMAGIYILGQLPMLILWIVGIILALKNWTDYPKVSLLALIGFITLILQVIIFSFINVMLPQFLSQKGSSGSEIGLYFSIFGVVRSVFGALSWSLIVAAIFTQRYKK
;
A
#
# COMPACT_ATOMS: atom_id res chain seq x y z
N MET A 1 -3.83 -6.22 26.65
CA MET A 1 -2.82 -5.27 26.13
C MET A 1 -3.52 -3.91 26.06
N ASN A 2 -2.88 -2.80 26.44
CA ASN A 2 -3.53 -1.48 26.46
C ASN A 2 -3.72 -0.99 25.00
N PRO A 3 -4.93 -0.61 24.55
CA PRO A 3 -5.18 -0.11 23.19
C PRO A 3 -4.30 1.08 22.79
N GLN A 4 -3.82 1.87 23.76
CA GLN A 4 -2.86 2.95 23.49
C GLN A 4 -1.54 2.43 22.88
N ASN A 5 -1.08 1.24 23.31
CA ASN A 5 0.18 0.67 22.82
C ASN A 5 0.04 0.18 21.36
N GLU A 6 -1.16 -0.21 20.93
CA GLU A 6 -1.42 -0.68 19.56
C GLU A 6 -1.31 0.46 18.55
N LEU A 7 -1.87 1.62 18.89
CA LEU A 7 -1.77 2.83 18.08
C LEU A 7 -0.31 3.31 17.97
N VAL A 8 0.46 3.21 19.06
CA VAL A 8 1.88 3.57 19.06
C VAL A 8 2.68 2.63 18.15
N MET A 9 2.45 1.32 18.23
CA MET A 9 3.15 0.37 17.36
C MET A 9 2.78 0.56 15.89
N ALA A 10 1.50 0.74 15.57
CA ALA A 10 1.05 1.08 14.22
C ALA A 10 1.71 2.38 13.72
N GLY A 11 1.80 3.39 14.58
CA GLY A 11 2.47 4.65 14.30
C GLY A 11 3.93 4.46 13.91
N ILE A 12 4.70 3.65 14.65
CA ILE A 12 6.11 3.38 14.36
C ILE A 12 6.28 2.73 12.96
N TYR A 13 5.41 1.79 12.59
CA TYR A 13 5.44 1.17 11.26
C TYR A 13 5.17 2.16 10.13
N ILE A 14 4.25 3.11 10.33
CA ILE A 14 3.93 4.16 9.35
C ILE A 14 5.09 5.16 9.26
N LEU A 15 5.69 5.54 10.39
CA LEU A 15 6.84 6.44 10.43
C LEU A 15 8.02 5.90 9.62
N GLY A 16 8.28 4.58 9.69
CA GLY A 16 9.29 3.93 8.86
C GLY A 16 9.02 3.99 7.35
N GLN A 17 7.77 4.21 6.94
CA GLN A 17 7.35 4.30 5.54
C GLN A 17 7.13 5.73 5.06
N LEU A 18 7.35 6.75 5.92
CA LEU A 18 7.17 8.16 5.57
C LEU A 18 7.88 8.58 4.28
N PRO A 19 9.16 8.23 4.03
CA PRO A 19 9.83 8.66 2.80
C PRO A 19 9.11 8.19 1.54
N MET A 20 8.62 6.95 1.56
CA MET A 20 7.90 6.36 0.44
C MET A 20 6.49 6.95 0.29
N LEU A 21 5.78 7.19 1.39
CA LEU A 21 4.48 7.86 1.38
C LEU A 21 4.56 9.27 0.80
N ILE A 22 5.60 10.04 1.19
CA ILE A 22 5.85 11.37 0.63
C ILE A 22 6.04 11.28 -0.88
N LEU A 23 6.83 10.31 -1.36
CA LEU A 23 7.06 10.12 -2.79
C LEU A 23 5.75 9.82 -3.54
N TRP A 24 4.90 8.95 -3.02
CA TRP A 24 3.61 8.65 -3.64
C TRP A 24 2.64 9.84 -3.60
N ILE A 25 2.63 10.62 -2.52
CA ILE A 25 1.81 11.85 -2.42
C ILE A 25 2.26 12.86 -3.48
N VAL A 26 3.58 13.08 -3.63
CA VAL A 26 4.12 13.95 -4.68
C VAL A 26 3.72 13.43 -6.06
N GLY A 27 3.78 12.11 -6.28
CA GLY A 27 3.32 11.48 -7.51
C GLY A 27 1.84 11.76 -7.82
N ILE A 28 0.96 11.69 -6.81
CA ILE A 28 -0.46 12.05 -6.93
C ILE A 28 -0.63 13.51 -7.29
N ILE A 29 0.08 14.42 -6.61
CA ILE A 29 0.00 15.87 -6.89
C ILE A 29 0.40 16.15 -8.35
N LEU A 30 1.48 15.54 -8.83
CA LEU A 30 1.92 15.69 -10.21
C LEU A 30 0.91 15.11 -11.21
N ALA A 31 0.32 13.95 -10.91
CA ALA A 31 -0.72 13.35 -11.74
C ALA A 31 -1.96 14.26 -11.84
N LEU A 32 -2.40 14.84 -10.72
CA LEU A 32 -3.52 15.78 -10.69
C LEU A 32 -3.20 17.08 -11.42
N LYS A 33 -2.00 17.63 -11.26
CA LYS A 33 -1.57 18.85 -11.97
C LYS A 33 -1.56 18.66 -13.49
N ASN A 34 -1.13 17.50 -13.97
CA ASN A 34 -1.04 17.20 -15.40
C ASN A 34 -2.33 16.58 -15.98
N TRP A 35 -3.42 16.55 -15.21
CA TRP A 35 -4.65 15.86 -15.61
C TRP A 35 -5.31 16.45 -16.86
N THR A 36 -5.25 17.76 -17.04
CA THR A 36 -5.83 18.45 -18.21
C THR A 36 -5.13 18.09 -19.51
N ASP A 37 -3.81 17.94 -19.45
CA ASP A 37 -2.98 17.70 -20.63
C ASP A 37 -2.95 16.20 -20.98
N TYR A 38 -2.87 15.33 -19.95
CA TYR A 38 -2.64 13.88 -20.12
C TYR A 38 -3.56 13.01 -19.23
N PRO A 39 -4.89 13.07 -19.40
CA PRO A 39 -5.85 12.46 -18.47
C PRO A 39 -5.67 10.94 -18.31
N LYS A 40 -5.32 10.22 -19.39
CA LYS A 40 -5.11 8.76 -19.33
C LYS A 40 -3.87 8.37 -18.51
N VAL A 41 -2.78 9.11 -18.69
CA VAL A 41 -1.52 8.89 -17.97
C VAL A 41 -1.72 9.21 -16.49
N SER A 42 -2.35 10.35 -16.20
CA SER A 42 -2.66 10.77 -14.84
C SER A 42 -3.58 9.81 -14.11
N LEU A 43 -4.61 9.25 -14.78
CA LEU A 43 -5.50 8.25 -14.18
C LEU A 43 -4.74 6.98 -13.76
N LEU A 44 -3.89 6.44 -14.64
CA LEU A 44 -3.11 5.23 -14.34
C LEU A 44 -2.16 5.44 -13.17
N ALA A 45 -1.43 6.57 -13.17
CA ALA A 45 -0.52 6.93 -12.08
C ALA A 45 -1.28 7.13 -10.76
N LEU A 46 -2.43 7.81 -10.80
CA LEU A 46 -3.25 8.09 -9.63
C LEU A 46 -3.79 6.80 -9.00
N ILE A 47 -4.32 5.87 -9.81
CA ILE A 47 -4.76 4.56 -9.31
C ILE A 47 -3.58 3.82 -8.68
N GLY A 48 -2.43 3.75 -9.34
CA GLY A 48 -1.24 3.07 -8.83
C GLY A 48 -0.78 3.63 -7.47
N PHE A 49 -0.64 4.95 -7.34
CA PHE A 49 -0.22 5.58 -6.09
C PHE A 49 -1.27 5.44 -4.98
N ILE A 50 -2.56 5.60 -5.28
CA ILE A 50 -3.63 5.42 -4.29
C ILE A 50 -3.66 3.98 -3.79
N THR A 51 -3.55 2.99 -4.68
CA THR A 51 -3.52 1.58 -4.27
C THR A 51 -2.30 1.26 -3.40
N LEU A 52 -1.14 1.86 -3.67
CA LEU A 52 0.04 1.72 -2.79
C LEU A 52 -0.19 2.32 -1.40
N ILE A 53 -0.78 3.51 -1.31
CA ILE A 53 -1.12 4.14 -0.02
C ILE A 53 -2.11 3.28 0.76
N LEU A 54 -3.18 2.81 0.10
CA LEU A 54 -4.19 1.95 0.73
C LEU A 54 -3.58 0.64 1.22
N GLN A 55 -2.67 0.02 0.46
CA GLN A 55 -1.95 -1.16 0.93
C GLN A 55 -1.19 -0.87 2.23
N VAL A 56 -0.47 0.24 2.32
CA VAL A 56 0.28 0.57 3.54
C VAL A 56 -0.66 0.69 4.73
N ILE A 57 -1.79 1.37 4.58
CA ILE A 57 -2.77 1.52 5.66
C ILE A 57 -3.35 0.15 6.04
N ILE A 58 -3.95 -0.57 5.08
CA ILE A 58 -4.62 -1.85 5.31
C ILE A 58 -3.66 -2.88 5.93
N PHE A 59 -2.48 -3.06 5.35
CA PHE A 59 -1.54 -4.05 5.87
C PHE A 59 -0.93 -3.61 7.21
N SER A 60 -0.79 -2.32 7.51
CA SER A 60 -0.38 -1.89 8.85
C SER A 60 -1.42 -2.31 9.90
N PHE A 61 -2.70 -2.13 9.62
CA PHE A 61 -3.78 -2.60 10.51
C PHE A 61 -3.78 -4.13 10.64
N ILE A 62 -3.66 -4.87 9.53
CA ILE A 62 -3.62 -6.34 9.57
C ILE A 62 -2.42 -6.83 10.40
N ASN A 63 -1.23 -6.25 10.20
CA ASN A 63 -0.03 -6.67 10.95
C ASN A 63 -0.16 -6.47 12.47
N VAL A 64 -0.93 -5.46 12.91
CA VAL A 64 -1.13 -5.19 14.34
C VAL A 64 -2.28 -6.01 14.91
N MET A 65 -3.44 -6.06 14.25
CA MET A 65 -4.65 -6.65 14.82
C MET A 65 -4.74 -8.17 14.62
N LEU A 66 -4.20 -8.70 13.52
CA LEU A 66 -4.36 -10.13 13.17
C LEU A 66 -3.70 -11.06 14.19
N PRO A 67 -2.44 -10.85 14.64
CA PRO A 67 -1.81 -11.70 15.65
C PRO A 67 -2.63 -11.76 16.94
N GLN A 68 -3.18 -10.62 17.36
CA GLN A 68 -3.93 -10.50 18.59
C GLN A 68 -5.24 -11.28 18.51
N PHE A 69 -5.98 -11.09 17.41
CA PHE A 69 -7.24 -11.79 17.18
C PHE A 69 -7.06 -13.31 17.10
N LEU A 70 -6.01 -13.77 16.41
CA LEU A 70 -5.70 -15.20 16.30
C LEU A 70 -5.18 -15.78 17.63
N SER A 71 -4.37 -15.03 18.37
CA SER A 71 -3.89 -15.46 19.70
C SER A 71 -5.02 -15.58 20.70
N GLN A 72 -6.00 -14.66 20.69
CA GLN A 72 -7.19 -14.73 21.55
C GLN A 72 -8.07 -15.96 21.24
N LYS A 73 -8.04 -16.43 19.99
CA LYS A 73 -8.72 -17.68 19.58
C LYS A 73 -7.91 -18.94 19.90
N GLY A 74 -6.74 -18.82 20.52
CA GLY A 74 -5.86 -19.95 20.82
C GLY A 74 -5.15 -20.53 19.60
N SER A 75 -5.04 -19.76 18.51
CA SER A 75 -4.33 -20.22 17.31
C SER A 75 -2.85 -20.45 17.60
N SER A 76 -2.30 -21.51 17.03
CA SER A 76 -0.87 -21.82 17.10
C SER A 76 -0.02 -20.79 16.34
N GLY A 77 1.25 -20.65 16.71
CA GLY A 77 2.19 -19.78 15.98
C GLY A 77 2.32 -20.15 14.50
N SER A 78 2.22 -21.44 14.16
CA SER A 78 2.21 -21.94 12.78
C SER A 78 1.02 -21.44 11.97
N GLU A 79 -0.18 -21.42 12.55
CA GLU A 79 -1.38 -20.92 11.87
C GLU A 79 -1.27 -19.41 11.62
N ILE A 80 -0.81 -18.65 12.62
CA ILE A 80 -0.57 -17.20 12.48
C ILE A 80 0.42 -16.94 11.33
N GLY A 81 1.50 -17.72 11.24
CA GLY A 81 2.48 -17.63 10.15
C GLY A 81 1.89 -17.94 8.77
N LEU A 82 0.97 -18.91 8.68
CA LEU A 82 0.26 -19.24 7.44
C LEU A 82 -0.58 -18.05 6.97
N TYR A 83 -1.34 -17.41 7.86
CA TYR A 83 -2.14 -16.24 7.52
C TYR A 83 -1.26 -15.08 7.03
N PHE A 84 -0.15 -14.80 7.70
CA PHE A 84 0.81 -13.79 7.24
C PHE A 84 1.37 -14.09 5.87
N SER A 85 1.64 -15.36 5.56
CA SER A 85 2.13 -15.77 4.24
C SER A 85 1.09 -15.50 3.15
N ILE A 86 -0.17 -15.85 3.39
CA ILE A 86 -1.28 -15.57 2.46
C ILE A 86 -1.44 -14.07 2.24
N PHE A 87 -1.48 -13.28 3.33
CA PHE A 87 -1.57 -11.83 3.24
C PHE A 87 -0.35 -11.22 2.53
N GLY A 88 0.84 -11.77 2.75
CA GLY A 88 2.06 -11.37 2.06
C GLY A 88 1.96 -11.57 0.55
N VAL A 89 1.50 -12.74 0.09
CA VAL A 89 1.28 -13.01 -1.34
C VAL A 89 0.27 -12.04 -1.94
N VAL A 90 -0.87 -11.82 -1.26
CA VAL A 90 -1.89 -10.86 -1.70
C VAL A 90 -1.28 -9.46 -1.82
N ARG A 91 -0.53 -9.01 -0.80
CA ARG A 91 0.18 -7.72 -0.82
C ARG A 91 1.12 -7.60 -2.02
N SER A 92 1.91 -8.63 -2.28
CA SER A 92 2.87 -8.64 -3.38
C SER A 92 2.18 -8.54 -4.75
N VAL A 93 1.06 -9.23 -4.95
CA VAL A 93 0.28 -9.14 -6.20
C VAL A 93 -0.25 -7.72 -6.40
N PHE A 94 -0.90 -7.15 -5.39
CA PHE A 94 -1.39 -5.77 -5.48
C PHE A 94 -0.24 -4.78 -5.67
N GLY A 95 0.89 -4.97 -4.99
CA GLY A 95 2.09 -4.13 -5.15
C GLY A 95 2.62 -4.19 -6.57
N ALA A 96 2.74 -5.39 -7.15
CA ALA A 96 3.17 -5.57 -8.53
C ALA A 96 2.21 -4.88 -9.51
N LEU A 97 0.90 -5.06 -9.36
CA LEU A 97 -0.10 -4.40 -10.21
C LEU A 97 -0.01 -2.87 -10.13
N SER A 98 0.10 -2.31 -8.92
CA SER A 98 0.26 -0.87 -8.73
C SER A 98 1.51 -0.33 -9.43
N TRP A 99 2.65 -1.03 -9.29
CA TRP A 99 3.88 -0.64 -9.96
C TRP A 99 3.77 -0.78 -11.48
N SER A 100 3.15 -1.85 -11.98
CA SER A 100 2.86 -2.02 -13.41
C SER A 100 2.01 -0.87 -13.96
N LEU A 101 1.01 -0.39 -13.22
CA LEU A 101 0.21 0.78 -13.60
C LEU A 101 1.04 2.06 -13.67
N ILE A 102 1.89 2.31 -12.68
CA ILE A 102 2.79 3.47 -12.65
C ILE A 102 3.77 3.42 -13.82
N VAL A 103 4.38 2.26 -14.09
CA VAL A 103 5.29 2.06 -15.22
C VAL A 103 4.55 2.22 -16.55
N ALA A 104 3.36 1.64 -16.69
CA ALA A 104 2.53 1.81 -17.88
C ALA A 104 2.19 3.28 -18.12
N ALA A 105 1.90 4.06 -17.07
CA ALA A 105 1.66 5.49 -17.16
C ALA A 105 2.86 6.22 -17.79
N ILE A 106 4.08 5.91 -17.36
CA ILE A 106 5.32 6.52 -17.88
C ILE A 106 5.49 6.28 -19.40
N PHE A 107 5.10 5.10 -19.90
CA PHE A 107 5.30 4.74 -21.31
C PHE A 107 4.12 5.06 -22.22
N THR A 108 2.92 5.26 -21.68
CA THR A 108 1.67 5.46 -22.46
C THR A 108 1.75 6.65 -23.41
N GLN A 109 2.53 7.67 -23.08
CA GLN A 109 2.58 8.91 -23.86
C GLN A 109 3.66 8.94 -24.96
N ARG A 110 4.51 7.91 -25.06
CA ARG A 110 5.64 7.90 -26.01
C ARG A 110 5.25 7.57 -27.46
N TYR A 111 4.01 7.16 -27.71
CA TYR A 111 3.57 6.63 -29.02
C TYR A 111 2.65 7.55 -29.83
N LYS A 112 2.30 8.75 -29.33
CA LYS A 112 1.60 9.74 -30.14
C LYS A 112 2.58 10.78 -30.68
N LYS A 113 3.09 10.53 -31.88
CA LYS A 113 3.65 11.55 -32.78
C LYS A 113 2.78 11.61 -34.02
#